data_AF-A0A6I5R7M8-F1
#
_entry.id   AF-A0A6I5R7M8-F1
#
_cell.length_a   1.000
_cell.length_b   1.000
_cell.length_c   1.000
_cell.angle_alpha   90.00
_cell.angle_beta   90.00
_cell.angle_gamma   90.00
#
_symmetry.space_group_name_H-M   'P 1'
#
loop_
_entity.id
_entity.type
_entity.pdbx_description
1 polymer ?
#
loop_
_entity_poly.entity_id
_entity_poly.type
_entity_poly.pdbx_seq_one_letter_code
_entity_poly.pdbx_strand_id
1 'polypeptide(L)'
;MDQKTSKKLEDKGWKVGTVSDFLELSPEEAILVEIKLALSRSLKERRQSLMTQSDLAEKIHSSQPRVANAENGDASVSIELLIRAILATGASTEDIGQVIASVR
;
A
#
# COMPACT_ATOMS: atom_id res chain seq x y z
N MET A 1 20.46 -8.29 3.80
CA MET A 1 21.41 -8.91 4.74
C MET A 1 22.53 -9.55 3.96
N ASP A 2 23.77 -9.52 4.44
CA ASP A 2 24.87 -10.20 3.76
C ASP A 2 24.83 -11.73 3.99
N GLN A 3 25.39 -12.51 3.06
CA GLN A 3 25.34 -13.98 3.11
C GLN A 3 26.10 -14.58 4.30
N LYS A 4 27.18 -13.93 4.75
CA LYS A 4 28.04 -14.44 5.83
C LYS A 4 27.35 -14.31 7.19
N THR A 5 26.63 -13.23 7.39
CA THR A 5 25.80 -12.95 8.55
C THR A 5 24.60 -13.89 8.58
N SER A 6 23.95 -14.12 7.43
CA SER A 6 22.82 -15.06 7.30
C SER A 6 23.20 -16.46 7.77
N LYS A 7 24.30 -17.01 7.23
CA LYS A 7 24.79 -18.36 7.58
C LYS A 7 25.13 -18.51 9.06
N LYS A 8 25.76 -17.50 9.68
CA LYS A 8 26.06 -17.50 11.12
C LYS A 8 24.82 -17.52 12.01
N LEU A 9 23.72 -16.91 11.56
CA LEU A 9 22.45 -16.89 12.28
C LEU A 9 21.76 -18.26 12.16
N GLU A 10 21.75 -18.84 10.97
CA GLU A 10 21.22 -20.19 10.71
C GLU A 10 21.97 -21.27 11.51
N ASP A 11 23.31 -21.22 11.54
CA ASP A 11 24.14 -22.14 12.35
C ASP A 11 23.84 -22.06 13.86
N LYS A 12 23.27 -20.93 14.31
CA LYS A 12 22.83 -20.70 15.70
C LYS A 12 21.35 -21.02 15.93
N GLY A 13 20.67 -21.60 14.95
CA GLY A 13 19.25 -21.99 15.04
C GLY A 13 18.26 -20.86 14.75
N TRP A 14 18.70 -19.71 14.24
CA TRP A 14 17.79 -18.65 13.80
C TRP A 14 17.26 -18.93 12.39
N LYS A 15 15.98 -18.68 12.16
CA LYS A 15 15.38 -18.73 10.82
C LYS A 15 15.62 -17.41 10.10
N VAL A 16 16.28 -17.46 8.95
CA VAL A 16 16.41 -16.32 8.02
C VAL A 16 15.36 -16.49 6.93
N GLY A 17 14.59 -15.43 6.64
CA GLY A 17 13.53 -15.46 5.65
C GLY A 17 13.04 -14.07 5.28
N THR A 18 12.12 -14.03 4.33
CA THR A 18 11.40 -12.82 3.92
C THR A 18 10.26 -12.49 4.90
N VAL A 19 9.66 -11.32 4.76
CA VAL A 19 8.45 -10.96 5.52
C VAL A 19 7.30 -11.92 5.19
N SER A 20 7.18 -12.34 3.94
CA SER A 20 6.18 -13.33 3.51
C SER A 20 6.38 -14.68 4.19
N ASP A 21 7.63 -15.12 4.38
CA ASP A 21 7.95 -16.36 5.11
C ASP A 21 7.63 -16.26 6.61
N PHE A 22 7.71 -15.06 7.18
CA PHE A 22 7.40 -14.81 8.59
C PHE A 22 5.89 -14.72 8.83
N LEU A 23 5.17 -14.08 7.91
CA LEU A 23 3.71 -13.90 7.98
C LEU A 23 2.93 -15.06 7.35
N GLU A 24 3.63 -16.07 6.79
CA GLU A 24 3.05 -17.24 6.11
C GLU A 24 2.09 -16.86 4.97
N LEU A 25 2.40 -15.78 4.25
CA LEU A 25 1.56 -15.27 3.16
C LEU A 25 1.67 -16.17 1.93
N SER A 26 0.53 -16.42 1.29
CA SER A 26 0.53 -16.94 -0.08
C SER A 26 1.13 -15.90 -1.04
N PRO A 27 1.62 -16.32 -2.23
CA PRO A 27 2.08 -15.38 -3.25
C PRO A 27 1.03 -14.33 -3.60
N GLU A 28 -0.24 -14.72 -3.66
CA GLU A 28 -1.36 -13.83 -3.97
C GLU A 28 -1.63 -12.83 -2.83
N GLU A 29 -1.54 -13.26 -1.57
CA GLU A 29 -1.69 -12.38 -0.41
C GLU A 29 -0.56 -11.34 -0.33
N ALA A 30 0.67 -11.75 -0.59
CA ALA A 30 1.81 -10.85 -0.64
C ALA A 30 1.62 -9.78 -1.74
N ILE A 31 1.22 -10.18 -2.95
CA ILE A 31 0.93 -9.26 -4.05
C ILE A 31 -0.22 -8.31 -3.68
N LEU A 32 -1.28 -8.80 -3.04
CA LEU A 32 -2.42 -7.98 -2.63
C LEU A 32 -2.02 -6.89 -1.63
N VAL A 33 -1.14 -7.22 -0.68
CA VAL A 33 -0.57 -6.26 0.28
C VAL A 33 0.24 -5.19 -0.46
N GLU A 34 1.10 -5.59 -1.39
CA GLU A 34 1.91 -4.64 -2.17
C GLU A 34 1.04 -3.71 -3.05
N ILE A 35 -0.02 -4.26 -3.68
CA ILE A 35 -1.00 -3.45 -4.43
C ILE A 35 -1.66 -2.41 -3.52
N LYS A 36 -2.12 -2.80 -2.34
CA LYS A 36 -2.74 -1.88 -1.37
C LYS A 36 -1.76 -0.77 -0.98
N LEU A 37 -0.50 -1.10 -0.69
CA LEU A 37 0.53 -0.12 -0.35
C LEU A 37 0.84 0.83 -1.50
N ALA A 38 0.95 0.31 -2.73
CA ALA A 38 1.22 1.13 -3.92
C ALA A 38 0.08 2.13 -4.18
N LEU A 39 -1.18 1.67 -4.08
CA LEU A 39 -2.36 2.53 -4.22
C LEU A 39 -2.41 3.62 -3.13
N SER A 40 -2.14 3.28 -1.87
CA SER A 40 -2.09 4.25 -0.76
C SER A 40 -1.03 5.34 -0.98
N ARG A 41 0.17 4.97 -1.45
CA ARG A 41 1.24 5.93 -1.77
C ARG A 41 0.86 6.83 -2.94
N SER A 42 0.35 6.26 -4.04
CA SER A 42 -0.13 7.03 -5.19
C SER A 42 -1.24 8.00 -4.80
N LEU A 43 -2.18 7.59 -3.95
CA LEU A 43 -3.24 8.47 -3.45
C LEU A 43 -2.66 9.68 -2.71
N LYS A 44 -1.71 9.43 -1.79
CA LYS A 44 -1.06 10.47 -1.00
C LYS A 44 -0.33 11.48 -1.87
N GLU A 45 0.48 11.00 -2.81
CA GLU A 45 1.25 11.84 -3.74
C GLU A 45 0.34 12.71 -4.61
N ARG A 46 -0.68 12.11 -5.23
CA ARG A 46 -1.66 12.85 -6.04
C ARG A 46 -2.39 13.89 -5.23
N ARG A 47 -2.94 13.51 -4.08
CA ARG A 47 -3.70 14.44 -3.23
C ARG A 47 -2.82 15.59 -2.75
N GLN A 48 -1.58 15.34 -2.31
CA GLN A 48 -0.67 16.41 -1.87
C GLN A 48 -0.46 17.51 -2.92
N SER A 49 -0.51 17.16 -4.20
CA SER A 49 -0.37 18.14 -5.29
C SER A 49 -1.66 18.92 -5.63
N LEU A 50 -2.83 18.50 -5.12
CA LEU A 50 -4.13 18.99 -5.59
C LEU A 50 -5.01 19.61 -4.50
N MET A 51 -5.05 19.03 -3.30
CA MET A 51 -6.03 19.41 -2.26
C MET A 51 -5.61 18.92 -0.87
N THR A 52 -6.25 19.37 0.21
CA THR A 52 -6.01 18.84 1.57
C THR A 52 -6.71 17.49 1.81
N GLN A 53 -6.37 16.79 2.89
CA GLN A 53 -7.07 15.54 3.26
C GLN A 53 -8.56 15.80 3.58
N SER A 54 -8.89 16.96 4.15
CA SER A 54 -10.27 17.35 4.44
C SER A 54 -11.07 17.61 3.16
N ASP A 55 -10.47 18.28 2.16
CA ASP A 55 -11.13 18.54 0.87
C ASP A 55 -11.44 17.22 0.15
N LEU A 56 -10.48 16.28 0.13
CA LEU A 56 -10.72 14.97 -0.44
C LEU A 56 -11.81 14.23 0.34
N ALA A 57 -11.77 14.27 1.67
CA ALA A 57 -12.78 13.62 2.51
C ALA A 57 -14.19 14.13 2.20
N GLU A 58 -14.38 15.44 2.06
CA GLU A 58 -15.66 16.03 1.66
C GLU A 58 -16.09 15.52 0.28
N LYS A 59 -15.17 15.52 -0.69
CA LYS A 59 -15.42 15.07 -2.06
C LYS A 59 -15.85 13.60 -2.17
N ILE A 60 -15.38 12.74 -1.28
CA ILE A 60 -15.73 11.31 -1.25
C ILE A 60 -16.73 10.96 -0.13
N HIS A 61 -17.40 11.95 0.46
CA HIS A 61 -18.36 11.77 1.57
C HIS A 61 -17.80 10.91 2.71
N SER A 62 -16.60 11.25 3.14
CA SER A 62 -15.83 10.56 4.16
C SER A 62 -15.33 11.52 5.24
N SER A 63 -14.49 11.03 6.15
CA SER A 63 -13.85 11.84 7.17
C SER A 63 -12.36 12.00 6.89
N GLN A 64 -11.77 13.13 7.32
CA GLN A 64 -10.33 13.37 7.17
C GLN A 64 -9.47 12.25 7.80
N PRO A 65 -9.80 11.70 8.99
CA PRO A 65 -9.05 10.56 9.53
C PRO A 65 -9.14 9.31 8.65
N ARG A 66 -10.28 9.06 8.00
CA ARG A 66 -10.43 7.92 7.08
C ARG A 66 -9.59 8.10 5.81
N VAL A 67 -9.45 9.32 5.31
CA VAL A 67 -8.50 9.65 4.22
C VAL A 67 -7.05 9.48 4.68
N ALA A 68 -6.70 9.94 5.88
CA ALA A 68 -5.36 9.75 6.44
C ALA A 68 -5.00 8.26 6.59
N ASN A 69 -5.94 7.44 7.08
CA ASN A 69 -5.78 5.99 7.15
C ASN A 69 -5.59 5.37 5.76
N ALA A 70 -6.32 5.86 4.75
CA ALA A 70 -6.18 5.39 3.37
C ALA A 70 -4.79 5.71 2.80
N GLU A 71 -4.27 6.91 3.00
CA GLU A 71 -2.91 7.30 2.58
C GLU A 71 -1.81 6.51 3.30
N ASN A 72 -2.07 6.06 4.53
CA ASN A 72 -1.12 5.29 5.34
C ASN A 72 -1.22 3.76 5.12
N GLY A 73 -2.14 3.30 4.28
CA GLY A 73 -2.32 1.86 4.02
C GLY A 73 -2.92 1.09 5.19
N ASP A 74 -3.67 1.75 6.06
CA ASP A 74 -4.24 1.16 7.27
C ASP A 74 -5.07 -0.10 6.98
N ALA A 75 -5.03 -1.07 7.91
CA ALA A 75 -5.72 -2.35 7.75
C ALA A 75 -7.24 -2.20 7.54
N SER A 76 -7.86 -1.16 8.10
CA SER A 76 -9.31 -0.90 8.00
C SER A 76 -9.77 -0.37 6.63
N VAL A 77 -8.84 -0.05 5.73
CA VAL A 77 -9.15 0.54 4.42
C VAL A 77 -9.19 -0.54 3.34
N SER A 78 -10.26 -0.53 2.54
CA SER A 78 -10.41 -1.43 1.40
C SER A 78 -9.71 -0.88 0.15
N ILE A 79 -9.35 -1.78 -0.77
CA ILE A 79 -8.83 -1.40 -2.10
C ILE A 79 -9.88 -0.58 -2.87
N GLU A 80 -11.17 -0.92 -2.74
CA GLU A 80 -12.26 -0.14 -3.34
C GLU A 80 -12.23 1.32 -2.89
N LEU A 81 -12.00 1.58 -1.59
CA LEU A 81 -11.91 2.95 -1.07
C LEU A 81 -10.70 3.68 -1.66
N LEU A 82 -9.55 3.01 -1.80
CA LEU A 82 -8.35 3.60 -2.41
C LEU A 82 -8.61 3.96 -3.87
N ILE A 83 -9.20 3.04 -4.65
CA ILE A 83 -9.56 3.29 -6.04
C ILE A 83 -10.52 4.48 -6.16
N ARG A 84 -11.59 4.51 -5.35
CA ARG A 84 -12.56 5.62 -5.34
C ARG A 84 -11.89 6.95 -4.99
N ALA A 85 -11.01 6.96 -4.00
CA ALA A 85 -10.28 8.17 -3.59
C ALA A 85 -9.31 8.65 -4.68
N ILE A 86 -8.59 7.74 -5.35
CA ILE A 86 -7.71 8.08 -6.47
C ILE A 86 -8.52 8.66 -7.63
N LEU A 87 -9.64 8.05 -8.01
CA LEU A 87 -10.54 8.59 -9.04
C LEU A 87 -11.07 9.98 -8.67
N ALA A 88 -11.39 10.22 -7.39
CA ALA A 88 -11.83 11.53 -6.92
C ALA A 88 -10.75 12.61 -7.02
N THR A 89 -9.46 12.24 -7.12
CA THR A 89 -8.39 13.19 -7.46
C THR A 89 -8.33 13.56 -8.95
N GLY A 90 -9.15 12.94 -9.80
CA GLY A 90 -9.16 13.14 -11.25
C GLY A 90 -8.27 12.16 -12.02
N ALA A 91 -7.76 11.12 -11.36
CA ALA A 91 -6.98 10.07 -12.01
C ALA A 91 -7.83 9.26 -12.99
N SER A 92 -7.21 8.78 -14.06
CA SER A 92 -7.83 7.86 -15.01
C SER A 92 -7.77 6.41 -14.53
N THR A 93 -8.45 5.50 -15.23
CA THR A 93 -8.29 4.05 -15.01
C THR A 93 -6.90 3.58 -15.43
N GLU A 94 -6.27 4.23 -16.42
CA GLU A 94 -4.92 3.94 -16.86
C GLU A 94 -3.89 4.27 -15.77
N ASP A 95 -4.05 5.42 -15.11
CA ASP A 95 -3.23 5.83 -13.96
C ASP A 95 -3.21 4.74 -12.88
N ILE A 96 -4.39 4.21 -12.54
CA ILE A 96 -4.54 3.15 -11.52
C ILE A 96 -3.90 1.85 -12.02
N GLY A 97 -4.11 1.50 -13.29
CA GLY A 97 -3.49 0.34 -13.91
C GLY A 97 -1.96 0.39 -13.87
N GLN A 98 -1.37 1.57 -14.11
CA GLN A 98 0.08 1.77 -14.03
C GLN A 98 0.61 1.59 -12.59
N VAL A 99 -0.13 2.06 -11.58
CA VAL A 99 0.24 1.82 -10.17
C VAL A 99 0.25 0.32 -9.86
N ILE A 100 -0.78 -0.42 -10.27
CA ILE A 100 -0.85 -1.86 -10.05
C ILE A 100 0.26 -2.59 -10.83
N ALA A 101 0.50 -2.22 -12.08
CA ALA A 101 1.56 -2.80 -12.92
C ALA A 101 2.98 -2.54 -12.40
N SER A 102 3.15 -1.56 -11.51
CA SER A 102 4.45 -1.27 -10.87
C SER A 102 4.82 -2.22 -9.73
N VAL A 103 3.83 -2.97 -9.19
CA VAL A 103 4.04 -3.99 -8.16
C VAL A 103 4.78 -5.18 -8.77
N ARG A 104 5.79 -5.68 -8.06
CA ARG A 104 6.65 -6.80 -8.49
C ARG A 104 6.64 -7.91 -7.46
#